data_AF-A0AA40E3U4-F1
#
_entry.id   AF-A0AA40E3U4-F1
#
_cell.length_a   1.000
_cell.length_b   1.000
_cell.length_c   1.000
_cell.angle_alpha   90.00
_cell.angle_beta   90.00
_cell.angle_gamma   90.00
#
_symmetry.space_group_name_H-M   'P 1'
#
loop_
_entity.id
_entity.type
_entity.pdbx_description
1 polymer ?
#
loop_
_entity_poly.entity_id
_entity_poly.type
_entity_poly.pdbx_seq_one_letter_code
_entity_poly.pdbx_strand_id
1 'polypeptide(L)'
;TFSGSKWFKRGWTLQELLEPSKVELYSPNWRKLGEKATMADMLRHITGIEEEVLKGGSLENVSIAERMDWAADRQTTRPEDITYCLMGILDVNMPVLYGEKTKAFIHLQGEILKNSEDQSLFAW
;
A
#
# COMPACT_ATOMS: atom_id res chain seq x y z
N THR A 1 18.94 10.06 -0.73
CA THR A 1 18.81 9.48 -2.09
C THR A 1 17.34 9.31 -2.41
N PHE A 2 16.97 9.03 -3.67
CA PHE A 2 15.57 8.75 -4.03
C PHE A 2 15.02 7.56 -3.24
N SER A 3 15.73 6.43 -3.23
CA SER A 3 15.37 5.22 -2.47
C SER A 3 15.26 5.43 -0.96
N GLY A 4 16.04 6.35 -0.39
CA GLY A 4 15.97 6.72 1.03
C GLY A 4 14.91 7.77 1.37
N SER A 5 13.99 8.09 0.46
CA SER A 5 12.94 9.07 0.71
C SER A 5 11.96 8.57 1.78
N LYS A 6 11.61 9.44 2.74
CA LYS A 6 10.57 9.16 3.73
C LYS A 6 9.21 8.89 3.09
N TRP A 7 8.99 9.34 1.85
CA TRP A 7 7.74 9.08 1.12
C TRP A 7 7.45 7.58 0.99
N PHE A 8 8.47 6.74 0.76
CA PHE A 8 8.29 5.28 0.68
C PHE A 8 7.96 4.60 2.01
N LYS A 9 8.15 5.31 3.13
CA LYS A 9 7.91 4.80 4.48
C LYS A 9 6.63 5.34 5.10
N ARG A 10 5.85 6.19 4.43
CA ARG A 10 4.57 6.68 4.96
C ARG A 10 3.44 5.71 4.61
N GLY A 11 2.49 5.46 5.51
CA GLY A 11 1.36 4.56 5.23
C GLY A 11 0.57 4.96 3.97
N TRP A 12 -0.01 6.16 3.98
CA TRP A 12 -0.93 6.64 2.93
C TRP A 12 -0.34 6.70 1.52
N THR A 13 0.98 6.89 1.40
CA THR A 13 1.65 6.99 0.10
C THR A 13 1.64 5.66 -0.65
N LEU A 14 1.21 4.56 0.00
CA LEU A 14 0.97 3.28 -0.66
C LEU A 14 -0.18 3.39 -1.66
N GLN A 15 -1.30 4.00 -1.22
CA GLN A 15 -2.44 4.25 -2.10
C GLN A 15 -2.07 5.27 -3.18
N GLU A 16 -1.39 6.37 -2.80
CA GLU A 16 -0.91 7.37 -3.77
C GLU A 16 -0.03 6.75 -4.87
N LEU A 17 0.71 5.69 -4.56
CA LEU A 17 1.52 4.96 -5.54
C LEU A 17 0.68 4.02 -6.41
N LEU A 18 -0.22 3.25 -5.80
CA LEU A 18 -0.90 2.13 -6.45
C LEU A 18 -2.17 2.53 -7.20
N GLU A 19 -3.00 3.38 -6.59
CA GLU A 19 -4.35 3.68 -7.08
C GLU A 19 -4.36 4.47 -8.40
N PRO A 20 -3.53 5.51 -8.61
CA PRO A 20 -3.55 6.25 -9.87
C PRO A 20 -2.86 5.46 -10.99
N SER A 21 -3.44 5.48 -12.19
CA SER A 21 -2.80 4.90 -13.39
C SER A 21 -1.50 5.63 -13.77
N LYS A 22 -1.41 6.93 -13.48
CA LYS A 22 -0.24 7.76 -13.73
C LYS A 22 0.21 8.46 -12.45
N VAL A 23 1.49 8.28 -12.10
CA VAL A 23 2.15 9.00 -11.00
C VAL A 23 3.46 9.56 -11.53
N GLU A 24 3.70 10.85 -11.29
CA GLU A 24 4.95 11.52 -11.63
C GLU A 24 5.74 11.80 -10.36
N LEU A 25 7.02 11.45 -10.37
CA LEU A 25 7.91 11.57 -9.21
C LEU A 25 8.80 12.79 -9.40
N TYR A 26 8.89 13.61 -8.36
CA TYR A 26 9.66 14.86 -8.37
C TYR A 26 10.69 14.89 -7.24
N SER A 27 11.81 15.58 -7.49
CA SER A 27 12.80 15.89 -6.46
C SER A 27 12.32 17.03 -5.56
N PRO A 28 12.96 17.27 -4.40
CA PRO A 28 12.64 18.42 -3.54
C PRO A 28 12.76 19.78 -4.24
N ASN A 29 13.54 19.87 -5.32
CA ASN A 29 13.72 21.08 -6.13
C ASN A 29 12.74 21.12 -7.33
N TRP A 30 11.63 20.39 -7.25
CA TRP A 30 10.60 20.31 -8.31
C TRP A 30 11.10 19.84 -9.67
N ARG A 31 12.21 19.09 -9.70
CA ARG A 31 12.70 18.46 -10.94
C ARG A 31 12.02 17.11 -11.12
N LYS A 32 11.37 16.89 -12.27
CA LYS A 32 10.80 15.58 -12.64
C LYS A 32 11.92 14.53 -12.66
N LEU A 33 11.73 13.47 -11.88
CA LEU A 33 12.62 12.32 -11.79
C LEU A 33 12.21 11.22 -12.78
N GLY A 34 10.91 11.02 -12.96
CA GLY A 34 10.35 10.04 -13.87
C GLY A 34 8.87 9.80 -13.60
N GLU A 35 8.32 8.76 -14.22
CA GLU A 35 6.94 8.33 -14.03
C GLU A 35 6.95 6.93 -13.40
N LYS A 36 5.92 6.58 -12.64
CA LYS A 36 5.81 5.26 -11.99
C LYS A 36 6.05 4.10 -12.96
N ALA A 37 5.44 4.15 -14.14
CA ALA A 37 5.58 3.10 -15.15
C ALA A 37 7.01 2.97 -15.68
N THR A 38 7.72 4.09 -15.87
CA THR A 38 9.11 4.09 -16.39
C THR A 38 10.14 3.80 -15.31
N MET A 39 9.78 3.99 -14.04
CA MET A 39 10.62 3.72 -12.87
C MET A 39 10.24 2.42 -12.14
N ALA A 40 9.40 1.58 -12.73
CA ALA A 40 8.79 0.42 -12.06
C ALA A 40 9.83 -0.54 -11.48
N ASP A 41 10.89 -0.88 -12.22
CA ASP A 41 11.97 -1.75 -11.73
C ASP A 41 12.63 -1.17 -10.46
N MET A 42 12.99 0.12 -10.48
CA MET A 42 13.57 0.78 -9.32
C MET A 42 12.58 0.84 -8.14
N LEU A 43 11.30 1.11 -8.42
CA LEU A 43 10.25 1.16 -7.40
C LEU A 43 10.03 -0.21 -6.77
N ARG A 44 10.02 -1.30 -7.56
CA ARG A 44 9.95 -2.67 -7.08
C ARG A 44 11.04 -2.97 -6.04
N HIS A 45 12.28 -2.58 -6.33
CA HIS A 45 13.39 -2.76 -5.39
C HIS A 45 13.24 -1.93 -4.11
N ILE A 46 12.50 -0.82 -4.14
CA ILE A 46 12.29 0.05 -2.97
C ILE A 46 11.10 -0.43 -2.13
N THR A 47 10.02 -0.87 -2.77
CA THR A 47 8.72 -1.11 -2.12
C THR A 47 8.34 -2.58 -2.01
N GLY A 48 9.04 -3.49 -2.70
CA GLY A 48 8.67 -4.91 -2.79
C GLY A 48 7.46 -5.17 -3.69
N ILE A 49 6.96 -4.15 -4.41
CA ILE A 49 5.76 -4.27 -5.24
C ILE A 49 6.18 -4.65 -6.66
N GLU A 50 5.61 -5.73 -7.19
CA GLU A 50 5.93 -6.19 -8.54
C GLU A 50 5.66 -5.14 -9.62
N GLU A 51 6.50 -5.16 -10.67
CA GLU A 51 6.43 -4.17 -11.75
C GLU A 51 5.08 -4.17 -12.46
N GLU A 52 4.45 -5.33 -12.58
CA GLU A 52 3.13 -5.48 -13.20
C GLU A 52 2.07 -4.68 -12.44
N VAL A 53 2.06 -4.80 -11.10
CA VAL A 53 1.17 -4.04 -10.22
C VAL A 53 1.46 -2.54 -10.33
N LEU A 54 2.74 -2.15 -10.29
CA LEU A 54 3.14 -0.74 -10.44
C LEU A 54 2.72 -0.13 -11.78
N LYS A 55 2.63 -0.95 -12.84
CA LYS A 55 2.17 -0.55 -14.18
C LYS A 55 0.64 -0.61 -14.35
N GLY A 56 -0.11 -0.89 -13.28
CA GLY A 56 -1.58 -0.90 -13.29
C GLY A 56 -2.19 -2.28 -13.51
N GLY A 57 -1.45 -3.36 -13.24
CA GLY A 57 -1.98 -4.71 -13.19
C GLY A 57 -3.07 -4.86 -12.11
N SER A 58 -3.96 -5.84 -12.31
CA SER A 58 -5.05 -6.10 -11.38
C SER A 58 -4.52 -6.59 -10.03
N LEU A 59 -5.00 -5.98 -8.94
CA LEU A 59 -4.71 -6.45 -7.60
C LEU A 59 -5.39 -7.79 -7.29
N GLU A 60 -6.47 -8.16 -8.00
CA GLU A 60 -7.24 -9.39 -7.77
C GLU A 60 -6.37 -10.66 -7.85
N ASN A 61 -5.30 -10.64 -8.64
CA ASN A 61 -4.37 -11.77 -8.79
C ASN A 61 -3.27 -11.80 -7.71
N VAL A 62 -3.20 -10.78 -6.86
CA VAL A 62 -2.22 -10.67 -5.78
C VAL A 62 -2.85 -11.15 -4.49
N SER A 63 -2.16 -12.03 -3.78
CA SER A 63 -2.62 -12.57 -2.48
C SER A 63 -2.82 -11.46 -1.44
N ILE A 64 -3.72 -11.67 -0.50
CA ILE A 64 -3.96 -10.73 0.59
C ILE A 64 -2.70 -10.55 1.45
N ALA A 65 -1.94 -11.61 1.72
CA ALA A 65 -0.67 -11.53 2.43
C ALA A 65 0.30 -10.55 1.76
N GLU A 66 0.49 -10.69 0.46
CA GLU A 66 1.41 -9.83 -0.30
C GLU A 66 0.95 -8.38 -0.31
N ARG A 67 -0.36 -8.12 -0.47
CA ARG A 67 -0.91 -6.76 -0.37
C ARG A 67 -0.70 -6.14 1.01
N MET A 68 -0.77 -6.94 2.07
CA MET A 68 -0.52 -6.50 3.45
C MET A 68 0.98 -6.27 3.70
N ASP A 69 1.85 -7.10 3.14
CA ASP A 69 3.31 -6.97 3.24
C ASP A 69 3.83 -5.63 2.68
N TRP A 70 3.17 -5.07 1.65
CA TRP A 70 3.50 -3.74 1.13
C TRP A 70 3.37 -2.60 2.15
N ALA A 71 2.68 -2.84 3.27
CA ALA A 71 2.58 -1.94 4.40
C ALA A 71 3.49 -2.31 5.58
N ALA A 72 4.13 -3.48 5.61
CA ALA A 72 4.92 -3.98 6.74
C ALA A 72 6.04 -3.00 7.15
N ASP A 73 6.66 -2.38 6.15
CA ASP A 73 7.79 -1.47 6.31
C ASP A 73 7.38 0.01 6.42
N ARG A 74 6.07 0.29 6.46
CA ARG A 74 5.51 1.65 6.50
C ARG A 74 5.23 2.08 7.93
N GLN A 75 5.19 3.40 8.09
CA GLN A 75 5.04 4.10 9.37
C GLN A 75 3.90 5.08 9.27
N THR A 76 3.12 5.15 10.34
CA THR A 76 2.00 6.07 10.51
C THR A 76 2.08 6.76 11.86
N THR A 77 1.49 7.96 11.94
CA THR A 77 1.45 8.73 13.20
C THR A 77 0.49 8.06 14.19
N ARG A 78 -0.68 7.62 13.70
CA ARG A 78 -1.64 6.85 14.50
C ARG A 78 -1.54 5.38 14.12
N PRO A 79 -1.51 4.46 15.10
CA PRO A 79 -1.44 3.03 14.81
C PRO A 79 -2.54 2.53 13.88
N GLU A 80 -3.77 3.04 14.03
CA GLU A 80 -4.91 2.66 13.20
C GLU A 80 -4.76 3.06 11.71
N ASP A 81 -3.96 4.09 11.39
CA ASP A 81 -3.77 4.54 10.01
C ASP A 81 -3.07 3.49 9.13
N ILE A 82 -2.31 2.55 9.72
CA ILE A 82 -1.70 1.45 8.95
C ILE A 82 -2.77 0.51 8.38
N THR A 83 -3.89 0.38 9.10
CA THR A 83 -5.07 -0.36 8.65
C THR A 83 -5.77 0.42 7.56
N TYR A 84 -6.00 1.71 7.79
CA TYR A 84 -6.77 2.53 6.87
C TYR A 84 -6.06 2.75 5.52
N CYS A 85 -4.72 2.75 5.49
CA CYS A 85 -4.00 2.80 4.23
C CYS A 85 -4.10 1.50 3.40
N LEU A 86 -4.55 0.38 3.97
CA LEU A 86 -4.75 -0.89 3.26
C LEU A 86 -6.16 -1.06 2.67
N MET A 87 -7.15 -0.29 3.12
CA MET A 87 -8.57 -0.46 2.73
C MET A 87 -8.77 -0.49 1.21
N GLY A 88 -8.26 0.51 0.48
CA GLY A 88 -8.40 0.56 -0.99
C GLY A 88 -7.63 -0.54 -1.73
N ILE A 89 -6.58 -1.09 -1.13
CA ILE A 89 -5.72 -2.12 -1.73
C ILE A 89 -6.33 -3.51 -1.55
N LEU A 90 -7.02 -3.70 -0.42
CA LEU A 90 -7.71 -4.93 -0.05
C LEU A 90 -9.19 -4.91 -0.47
N ASP A 91 -9.65 -3.85 -1.14
CA ASP A 91 -11.04 -3.64 -1.55
C ASP A 91 -12.04 -3.79 -0.37
N VAL A 92 -11.67 -3.22 0.78
CA VAL A 92 -12.49 -3.22 1.99
C VAL A 92 -13.04 -1.83 2.25
N ASN A 93 -14.33 -1.76 2.53
CA ASN A 93 -14.98 -0.56 3.03
C ASN A 93 -15.37 -0.74 4.50
N MET A 94 -14.74 0.01 5.39
CA MET A 94 -15.08 0.06 6.82
C MET A 94 -15.01 1.49 7.36
N PRO A 95 -15.77 1.84 8.42
CA PRO A 95 -15.69 3.16 9.03
C PRO A 95 -14.30 3.46 9.60
N VAL A 96 -13.82 4.70 9.38
CA VAL A 96 -12.60 5.22 10.03
C VAL A 96 -12.95 5.71 11.42
N LEU A 97 -12.44 5.06 12.45
CA LEU A 97 -12.71 5.36 13.85
C LEU A 97 -11.40 5.59 14.62
N TYR A 98 -11.07 6.85 14.83
CA TYR A 98 -9.87 7.20 15.60
C TYR A 98 -10.00 6.81 17.07
N GLY A 99 -8.93 6.24 17.61
CA GLY A 99 -8.89 5.71 18.98
C GLY A 99 -9.01 4.20 19.08
N GLU A 100 -9.28 3.50 17.97
CA GLU A 100 -9.31 2.03 17.92
C GLU A 100 -7.91 1.41 18.07
N LYS A 101 -6.85 2.12 17.68
CA LYS A 101 -5.46 1.63 17.65
C LYS A 101 -5.37 0.33 16.85
N THR A 102 -4.85 -0.74 17.45
CA THR A 102 -4.68 -2.06 16.82
C THR A 102 -6.00 -2.79 16.58
N LYS A 103 -7.12 -2.37 17.19
CA LYS A 103 -8.44 -2.97 16.93
C LYS A 103 -8.92 -2.71 15.51
N ALA A 104 -8.52 -1.59 14.89
CA ALA A 104 -8.84 -1.31 13.50
C ALA A 104 -8.37 -2.45 12.58
N PHE A 105 -7.18 -3.00 12.85
CA PHE A 105 -6.64 -4.11 12.07
C PHE A 105 -7.45 -5.40 12.20
N ILE A 106 -7.94 -5.70 13.41
CA ILE A 106 -8.82 -6.86 13.64
C ILE A 106 -10.14 -6.68 12.87
N HIS A 107 -10.70 -5.47 12.86
CA HIS A 107 -11.90 -5.18 12.08
C HIS A 107 -11.64 -5.32 10.57
N LEU A 108 -10.50 -4.84 10.07
CA LEU A 108 -10.09 -5.04 8.68
C LEU A 108 -10.03 -6.53 8.31
N GLN A 109 -9.35 -7.35 9.10
CA GLN A 109 -9.31 -8.81 8.86
C GLN A 109 -10.71 -9.42 8.88
N GLY A 110 -11.59 -8.96 9.77
CA GLY A 110 -12.99 -9.37 9.82
C GLY A 110 -13.78 -9.01 8.57
N GLU A 111 -13.58 -7.82 7.99
CA GLU A 111 -14.21 -7.44 6.73
C GLU A 111 -13.67 -8.23 5.53
N ILE A 112 -12.36 -8.53 5.51
CA ILE A 112 -11.75 -9.37 4.48
C ILE A 112 -12.39 -10.76 4.47
N LEU A 113 -12.52 -11.38 5.64
CA LEU A 113 -13.08 -12.73 5.79
C LEU A 113 -14.55 -12.84 5.36
N LYS A 114 -15.30 -11.74 5.28
CA LYS A 114 -16.69 -11.77 4.79
C LYS A 114 -16.76 -11.93 3.28
N ASN A 115 -15.75 -11.47 2.56
CA ASN A 115 -15.77 -11.32 1.10
C ASN A 115 -14.65 -12.10 0.39
N SER A 116 -13.75 -12.75 1.12
CA SER A 116 -12.63 -13.50 0.56
C SER A 116 -12.42 -14.85 1.27
N GLU A 117 -12.09 -15.87 0.48
CA GLU A 117 -11.67 -17.20 0.96
C GLU A 117 -10.13 -17.34 0.99
N ASP A 118 -9.39 -16.28 0.65
CA ASP A 118 -7.93 -16.28 0.61
C ASP A 118 -7.33 -16.49 2.01
N GLN A 119 -6.82 -17.71 2.24
CA GLN A 119 -6.22 -18.12 3.50
C GLN A 119 -4.85 -17.46 3.76
N SER A 120 -4.25 -16.79 2.76
CA SER A 120 -2.99 -16.06 2.93
C SER A 120 -3.11 -14.94 3.97
N LEU A 121 -4.33 -14.48 4.28
CA LEU A 121 -4.62 -13.56 5.38
C LEU A 121 -3.96 -13.95 6.72
N PHE A 122 -3.73 -15.24 6.95
CA PHE A 122 -3.11 -15.77 8.17
C PHE A 122 -1.61 -16.07 8.04
N ALA A 123 -1.01 -15.82 6.88
CA ALA A 123 0.37 -16.18 6.54
C ALA A 123 1.26 -14.97 6.21
N TRP A 124 0.79 -13.76 6.52
CA TRP A 124 1.49 -12.49 6.28
C TRP A 124 2.52 -12.17 7.37
#